data_AF-A0A318QIB3-F1
#
_entry.id   AF-A0A318QIB3-F1
#
_cell.length_a   1.000
_cell.length_b   1.000
_cell.length_c   1.000
_cell.angle_alpha   90.00
_cell.angle_beta   90.00
_cell.angle_gamma   90.00
#
_symmetry.space_group_name_H-M   'P 1'
#
loop_
_entity.id
_entity.type
_entity.pdbx_description
1 polymer ?
#
loop_
_entity_poly.entity_id
_entity_poly.type
_entity_poly.pdbx_seq_one_letter_code
_entity_poly.pdbx_strand_id
1 'polypeptide(L)'
;MTMQISRENLSPNFTPERVSNEDCVEAVKRSMQHRYGEVRNAAKRVSRKHGWSVKAFTNWLYGKNAPRMHDLIVLMADCPELEKEVGQMVEETRKCLQQSKH
;
A
#
# COMPACT_ATOMS: atom_id res chain seq x y z
N MET A 1 -2.73 -11.38 -53.50
CA MET A 1 -2.82 -12.34 -52.38
C MET A 1 -2.63 -11.57 -51.09
N THR A 2 -3.71 -11.32 -50.38
CA THR A 2 -3.74 -10.52 -49.15
C THR A 2 -3.26 -11.40 -48.01
N MET A 3 -2.05 -11.17 -47.51
CA MET A 3 -1.56 -11.85 -46.31
C MET A 3 -2.34 -11.30 -45.10
N GLN A 4 -3.29 -12.09 -44.61
CA GLN A 4 -3.93 -11.85 -43.32
C GLN A 4 -2.86 -12.07 -42.25
N ILE A 5 -2.48 -10.99 -41.55
CA ILE A 5 -1.63 -11.09 -40.38
C ILE A 5 -2.50 -11.68 -39.26
N SER A 6 -2.33 -12.98 -39.01
CA SER A 6 -2.98 -13.67 -37.89
C SER A 6 -2.55 -13.04 -36.56
N ARG A 7 -3.55 -12.69 -35.76
CA ARG A 7 -3.47 -11.92 -34.51
C ARG A 7 -2.94 -12.74 -33.32
N GLU A 8 -2.09 -13.73 -33.56
CA GLU A 8 -1.85 -14.83 -32.60
C GLU A 8 -0.47 -14.80 -31.92
N ASN A 9 0.34 -13.76 -32.11
CA ASN A 9 1.67 -13.69 -31.45
C ASN A 9 1.95 -12.35 -30.74
N LEU A 10 0.93 -11.78 -30.10
CA LEU A 10 1.15 -10.82 -29.01
C LEU A 10 0.91 -11.58 -27.71
N SER A 11 1.96 -12.03 -27.03
CA SER A 11 1.86 -12.47 -25.64
C SER A 11 1.30 -11.30 -24.81
N PRO A 12 0.06 -11.32 -24.29
CA PRO A 12 -0.54 -10.13 -23.69
C PRO A 12 -0.23 -9.98 -22.19
N ASN A 13 0.44 -10.94 -21.56
CA ASN A 13 0.30 -11.13 -20.11
C ASN A 13 1.64 -11.23 -19.36
N PHE A 14 2.56 -10.30 -19.58
CA PHE A 14 3.50 -9.95 -18.51
C PHE A 14 2.98 -8.70 -17.79
N THR A 15 1.99 -8.89 -16.92
CA THR A 15 1.71 -7.90 -15.89
C THR A 15 2.70 -8.14 -14.76
N PRO A 16 3.66 -7.23 -14.49
CA PRO A 16 4.43 -7.31 -13.26
C PRO A 16 3.43 -7.43 -12.10
N GLU A 17 3.69 -8.31 -11.13
CA GLU A 17 2.87 -8.49 -9.93
C GLU A 17 2.48 -7.10 -9.40
N ARG A 18 1.21 -6.73 -9.63
CA ARG A 18 0.73 -5.39 -9.29
C ARG A 18 0.52 -5.39 -7.79
N VAL A 19 1.20 -4.49 -7.08
CA VAL A 19 0.86 -4.17 -5.69
C VAL A 19 -0.65 -3.94 -5.61
N SER A 20 -1.33 -4.81 -4.88
CA SER A 20 -2.77 -4.76 -4.70
C SER A 20 -3.14 -3.77 -3.61
N ASN A 21 -4.42 -3.39 -3.55
CA ASN A 21 -4.88 -2.57 -2.44
C ASN A 21 -4.82 -3.36 -1.12
N GLU A 22 -5.01 -4.67 -1.18
CA GLU A 22 -4.89 -5.60 -0.05
C GLU A 22 -3.47 -5.60 0.53
N ASP A 23 -2.44 -5.54 -0.31
CA ASP A 23 -1.04 -5.42 0.14
C ASP A 23 -0.81 -4.13 0.92
N CYS A 24 -1.36 -3.01 0.42
CA CYS A 24 -1.30 -1.72 1.10
C CYS A 24 -2.05 -1.75 2.44
N VAL A 25 -3.21 -2.41 2.50
CA VAL A 25 -3.99 -2.58 3.72
C VAL A 25 -3.20 -3.37 4.76
N GLU A 26 -2.61 -4.50 4.37
CA GLU A 26 -1.85 -5.34 5.28
C GLU A 26 -0.57 -4.66 5.75
N ALA A 27 0.13 -3.95 4.87
CA ALA A 27 1.32 -3.18 5.23
C ALA A 27 1.00 -2.14 6.30
N VAL A 28 -0.03 -1.32 6.05
CA VAL A 28 -0.47 -0.30 7.03
C VAL A 28 -0.90 -0.94 8.34
N LYS A 29 -1.73 -2.00 8.29
CA LYS A 29 -2.18 -2.72 9.49
C LYS A 29 -0.98 -3.23 10.30
N ARG A 30 -0.02 -3.88 9.65
CA ARG A 30 1.17 -4.46 10.31
C ARG A 30 1.98 -3.39 11.01
N SER A 31 2.36 -2.31 10.32
CA SER A 31 3.17 -1.25 10.93
C SER A 31 2.39 -0.52 12.04
N MET A 32 1.09 -0.29 11.84
CA MET A 32 0.24 0.34 12.85
C MET A 32 0.05 -0.53 14.10
N GLN A 33 -0.15 -1.84 13.96
CA GLN A 33 -0.27 -2.75 15.09
C GLN A 33 1.04 -2.85 15.87
N HIS A 34 2.17 -2.88 15.16
CA HIS A 34 3.47 -2.86 15.80
C HIS A 34 3.68 -1.59 16.64
N ARG A 35 3.32 -0.41 16.11
CA ARG A 35 3.55 0.87 16.78
C ARG A 35 2.51 1.24 17.84
N TYR A 36 1.25 0.87 17.61
CA TYR A 36 0.12 1.36 18.39
C TYR A 36 -0.71 0.26 19.06
N GLY A 37 -0.47 -1.02 18.76
CA GLY A 37 -1.31 -2.14 19.21
C GLY A 37 -1.40 -2.29 20.73
N GLU A 38 -0.31 -2.00 21.45
CA GLU A 38 -0.26 -2.08 22.91
C GLU A 38 -0.67 -0.75 23.60
N VAL A 39 -0.87 0.31 22.82
CA VAL A 39 -1.19 1.63 23.37
C VAL A 39 -2.67 1.65 23.78
N ARG A 40 -2.93 1.71 25.08
CA ARG A 40 -4.29 1.88 25.60
C ARG A 40 -4.95 3.12 24.98
N ASN A 41 -6.16 2.94 24.45
CA ASN A 41 -6.92 3.97 23.74
C ASN A 41 -6.18 4.59 22.55
N ALA A 42 -5.28 3.85 21.87
CA ALA A 42 -4.50 4.33 20.73
C ALA A 42 -5.36 5.10 19.73
N ALA A 43 -6.48 4.50 19.32
CA ALA A 43 -7.39 5.09 18.34
C ALA A 43 -7.91 6.48 18.76
N LYS A 44 -8.19 6.72 20.04
CA LYS A 44 -8.60 8.06 20.51
C LYS A 44 -7.43 9.03 20.58
N ARG A 45 -6.27 8.57 21.08
CA ARG A 45 -5.09 9.42 21.32
C ARG A 45 -4.48 9.89 20.01
N VAL A 46 -4.23 8.96 19.09
CA VAL A 46 -3.58 9.23 17.80
C VAL A 46 -4.51 10.03 16.90
N SER A 47 -5.80 9.68 16.85
CA SER A 47 -6.77 10.46 16.07
C SER A 47 -6.87 11.91 16.52
N ARG A 48 -6.84 12.19 17.83
CA ARG A 48 -6.82 13.57 18.34
C ARG A 48 -5.55 14.32 17.97
N LYS A 49 -4.39 13.65 18.01
CA LYS A 49 -3.10 14.25 17.65
C LYS A 49 -3.08 14.74 16.20
N HIS A 50 -3.67 13.96 15.29
CA HIS A 50 -3.60 14.20 13.84
C HIS A 50 -4.89 14.71 13.20
N GLY A 51 -5.94 14.94 13.99
CA GLY A 51 -7.25 15.42 13.49
C GLY A 51 -8.07 14.38 12.75
N TRP A 52 -7.77 13.09 12.89
CA TRP A 52 -8.53 12.01 12.26
C TRP A 52 -9.81 11.66 13.03
N SER A 53 -10.74 10.99 12.35
CA SER A 53 -11.82 10.31 13.05
C SER A 53 -11.29 9.03 13.70
N VAL A 54 -11.78 8.72 14.91
CA VAL A 54 -11.44 7.47 15.61
C VAL A 54 -11.76 6.24 14.75
N LYS A 55 -12.86 6.30 13.97
CA LYS A 55 -13.28 5.22 13.07
C LYS A 55 -12.28 4.99 11.94
N ALA A 56 -11.79 6.04 11.30
CA ALA A 56 -10.79 5.92 10.23
C ALA A 56 -9.51 5.25 10.76
N PHE A 57 -8.96 5.76 11.86
CA PHE A 57 -7.77 5.16 12.47
C PHE A 57 -7.99 3.70 12.90
N THR A 58 -9.15 3.40 13.47
CA THR A 58 -9.52 2.02 13.85
C THR A 58 -9.57 1.11 12.64
N ASN A 59 -10.13 1.57 11.53
CA ASN A 59 -10.19 0.78 10.30
C ASN A 59 -8.78 0.45 9.79
N TRP A 60 -7.84 1.40 9.82
CA TRP A 60 -6.46 1.16 9.39
C TRP A 60 -5.72 0.22 10.35
N LEU A 61 -5.86 0.44 11.67
CA LEU A 61 -5.24 -0.39 12.71
C LEU A 61 -5.65 -1.87 12.63
N TYR A 62 -6.87 -2.14 12.15
CA TYR A 62 -7.39 -3.51 11.99
C TYR A 62 -7.48 -3.95 10.52
N GLY A 63 -6.86 -3.22 9.59
CA GLY A 63 -6.80 -3.60 8.17
C GLY A 63 -8.15 -3.74 7.48
N LYS A 64 -9.14 -2.90 7.81
CA LYS A 64 -10.41 -2.85 7.08
C LYS A 64 -10.30 -2.10 5.76
N ASN A 65 -9.44 -1.09 5.70
CA ASN A 65 -9.12 -0.33 4.49
C ASN A 65 -7.76 0.37 4.64
N ALA A 66 -7.24 0.86 3.52
CA ALA A 66 -6.03 1.67 3.50
C ALA A 66 -6.36 3.15 3.79
N PRO A 67 -5.43 3.90 4.40
CA PRO A 67 -5.51 5.35 4.50
C PRO A 67 -5.50 5.98 3.11
N ARG A 68 -6.14 7.14 2.99
CA ARG A 68 -6.02 7.96 1.78
C ARG A 68 -4.61 8.51 1.68
N MET A 69 -4.19 8.94 0.50
CA MET A 69 -2.80 9.38 0.24
C MET A 69 -2.27 10.41 1.25
N HIS A 70 -3.04 11.46 1.58
CA HIS A 70 -2.59 12.46 2.57
C HIS A 70 -2.49 11.88 3.99
N ASP A 71 -3.43 11.02 4.38
CA ASP A 71 -3.42 10.35 5.68
C ASP A 71 -2.23 9.38 5.77
N LEU A 72 -1.91 8.69 4.66
CA LEU A 72 -0.76 7.79 4.56
C LEU A 72 0.56 8.55 4.72
N ILE A 73 0.71 9.72 4.09
CA ILE A 73 1.91 10.56 4.22
C ILE A 73 2.12 10.96 5.69
N VAL A 74 1.06 11.39 6.37
CA VAL A 74 1.13 11.75 7.79
C VAL A 74 1.46 10.52 8.66
N LEU A 75 0.86 9.36 8.35
CA LEU A 75 1.18 8.11 9.05
C LEU A 75 2.64 7.68 8.87
N MET A 76 3.19 7.78 7.65
CA MET A 76 4.60 7.47 7.38
C MET A 76 5.54 8.40 8.14
N ALA A 77 5.21 9.70 8.22
CA ALA A 77 5.98 10.66 9.01
C ALA A 77 5.93 10.37 10.54
N ASP A 78 4.80 9.86 11.05
CA ASP A 78 4.64 9.52 12.48
C ASP A 78 5.10 8.09 12.82
N CYS A 79 5.25 7.22 11.82
CA CYS A 79 5.64 5.80 11.88
C CYS A 79 6.70 5.50 10.81
N PRO A 80 8.00 5.74 11.10
CA PRO A 80 9.09 5.48 10.16
C PRO A 80 9.18 4.02 9.67
N GLU A 81 8.65 3.09 10.47
CA GLU A 81 8.56 1.68 10.07
C GLU A 81 7.64 1.49 8.86
N LEU A 82 6.50 2.22 8.81
CA LEU A 82 5.58 2.21 7.69
C LEU A 82 6.20 2.87 6.45
N GLU A 83 6.92 3.97 6.64
CA GLU A 83 7.66 4.63 5.54
C GLU A 83 8.63 3.66 4.88
N LYS A 84 9.42 2.95 5.68
CA LYS A 84 10.39 1.95 5.19
C LYS A 84 9.69 0.84 4.41
N GLU A 85 8.58 0.33 4.93
CA GLU A 85 7.82 -0.76 4.33
C GLU A 85 7.20 -0.35 2.98
N VAL A 86 6.53 0.80 2.92
CA VAL A 86 6.01 1.36 1.67
C VAL A 86 7.15 1.67 0.69
N GLY A 87 8.28 2.18 1.17
CA GLY A 87 9.48 2.41 0.36
C GLY A 87 10.00 1.14 -0.29
N GLN A 88 10.06 0.02 0.45
CA GLN A 88 10.44 -1.29 -0.08
C GLN A 88 9.47 -1.75 -1.18
N MET A 89 8.17 -1.64 -0.95
CA MET A 89 7.14 -1.97 -1.95
C MET A 89 7.30 -1.14 -3.23
N VAL A 90 7.62 0.16 -3.10
CA VAL A 90 7.89 1.04 -4.24
C VAL A 90 9.14 0.60 -5.01
N GLU A 91 10.23 0.27 -4.32
CA GLU A 91 11.46 -0.20 -4.97
C GLU A 91 11.27 -1.53 -5.70
N GLU A 92 10.56 -2.47 -5.09
CA GLU A 92 10.20 -3.76 -5.69
C GLU A 92 9.34 -3.56 -6.94
N THR A 93 8.28 -2.75 -6.83
CA THR A 93 7.41 -2.39 -7.95
C THR A 93 8.22 -1.75 -9.09
N ARG A 94 9.16 -0.85 -8.76
CA ARG A 94 10.01 -0.20 -9.77
C ARG A 94 10.88 -1.20 -10.52
N LYS A 95 11.48 -2.18 -9.84
CA LYS A 95 12.27 -3.25 -10.48
C LYS A 95 11.41 -4.08 -11.43
N CYS A 96 10.21 -4.48 -10.99
CA CYS A 96 9.28 -5.24 -11.82
C CYS A 96 8.87 -4.47 -13.09
N LEU A 97 8.60 -3.17 -12.97
CA LEU A 97 8.27 -2.30 -14.11
C LEU A 97 9.44 -2.02 -15.07
N GLN A 98 10.69 -2.14 -14.60
CA GLN A 98 11.88 -2.01 -15.43
C GLN A 98 12.18 -3.31 -16.18
N GLN A 99 12.00 -4.46 -15.52
CA GLN A 99 12.18 -5.78 -16.13
C GLN A 99 11.14 -6.06 -17.22
N SER A 100 9.91 -5.55 -17.09
CA SER A 100 8.88 -5.67 -18.12
C SER A 100 9.13 -4.86 -19.41
N LYS A 101 10.18 -4.03 -19.45
CA LYS A 101 10.53 -3.20 -20.62
C LYS A 101 11.62 -3.82 -21.51
N HIS A 102 12.11 -5.00 -21.15
CA HIS A 102 13.11 -5.78 -21.88
C HIS A 102 12.51 -7.09 -22.36
#